data_AF-A0A7W4EEZ1-F1
#
_entry.id   AF-A0A7W4EEZ1-F1
#
_cell.length_a   1.000
_cell.length_b   1.000
_cell.length_c   1.000
_cell.angle_alpha   90.00
_cell.angle_beta   90.00
_cell.angle_gamma   90.00
#
_symmetry.space_group_name_H-M   'P 1'
#
loop_
_entity.id
_entity.type
_entity.pdbx_description
1 polymer ?
#
loop_
_entity_poly.entity_id
_entity_poly.type
_entity_poly.pdbx_seq_one_letter_code
_entity_poly.pdbx_strand_id
1 'polypeptide(L)'
;MAKESAPKDDSPYRLLDLATKFEPILNPDDTMKESRNVPRAIPEIETTIVNDTNRVIAIFNGELTKSPHFIDGKSRYPGSVDACIYLDKSARPVCDIVAQLWSSLSATSSDHFPSPSFLNIDKEFFAASMGNIKNIQKPDIKNIDIDRIDPRLLNKFVASIRSQYLSPEDLKEVNEDNFEEDVWNYPTVLDGKHVAILDEVKSSGATLTIAEQLINRALQGKANLEPIYWSVPTLKTWKSESGLLVPDEFAAHYVPPWYDSDTSDGRYGIDERSPETLAQSRSKRERLGRYILSVTRDEMDKKSLDLIHDIEEIAERTDNDRIAVMPIIGMDIEEQKRRISERYKMPFSDIIPALQ
;
A
#
# COMPACT_ATOMS: atom_id res chain seq x y z
N MET A 1 20.18 -21.11 -36.99
CA MET A 1 19.38 -19.90 -36.73
C MET A 1 20.06 -19.14 -35.61
N ALA A 2 20.44 -17.89 -35.87
CA ALA A 2 21.13 -17.05 -34.91
C ALA A 2 20.25 -16.84 -33.67
N LYS A 3 20.85 -16.93 -32.48
CA LYS A 3 20.25 -16.38 -31.26
C LYS A 3 20.14 -14.87 -31.51
N GLU A 4 18.93 -14.35 -31.62
CA GLU A 4 18.72 -12.91 -31.51
C GLU A 4 19.33 -12.46 -30.18
N SER A 5 20.35 -11.62 -30.27
CA SER A 5 20.85 -10.87 -29.13
C SER A 5 19.70 -10.02 -28.61
N ALA A 6 19.37 -10.15 -27.32
CA ALA A 6 18.51 -9.20 -26.63
C ALA A 6 18.95 -7.78 -26.99
N PRO A 7 18.02 -6.85 -27.30
CA PRO A 7 18.38 -5.48 -27.59
C PRO A 7 19.21 -4.93 -26.42
N LYS A 8 20.28 -4.19 -26.73
CA LYS A 8 21.04 -3.45 -25.72
C LYS A 8 20.05 -2.56 -24.98
N ASP A 9 19.98 -2.76 -23.68
CA ASP A 9 19.01 -2.13 -22.82
C ASP A 9 19.38 -0.65 -22.63
N ASP A 10 18.81 0.22 -23.45
CA ASP A 10 18.83 1.68 -23.26
C ASP A 10 17.75 2.10 -22.22
N SER A 11 17.27 1.16 -21.40
CA SER A 11 16.33 1.45 -20.31
C SER A 11 16.98 2.40 -19.30
N PRO A 12 16.31 3.50 -18.94
CA PRO A 12 16.77 4.33 -17.82
C PRO A 12 16.57 3.61 -16.47
N TYR A 13 15.76 2.55 -16.45
CA TYR A 13 15.39 1.80 -15.26
C TYR A 13 16.36 0.67 -14.94
N ARG A 14 16.58 0.44 -13.65
CA ARG A 14 17.53 -0.54 -13.11
C ARG A 14 16.87 -1.75 -12.44
N LEU A 15 15.63 -1.61 -12.00
CA LEU A 15 14.84 -2.67 -11.38
C LEU A 15 13.56 -3.01 -12.16
N LEU A 16 12.96 -2.02 -12.84
CA LEU A 16 11.70 -2.27 -13.54
C LEU A 16 11.86 -3.20 -14.75
N ASP A 17 13.05 -3.28 -15.33
CA ASP A 17 13.41 -4.22 -16.41
C ASP A 17 13.25 -5.70 -16.01
N LEU A 18 13.29 -6.00 -14.70
CA LEU A 18 13.17 -7.34 -14.15
C LEU A 18 11.72 -7.75 -13.81
N ALA A 19 10.73 -6.85 -13.91
CA ALA A 19 9.36 -7.14 -13.51
C ALA A 19 8.68 -8.13 -14.47
N THR A 20 7.98 -9.11 -13.91
CA THR A 20 7.21 -10.09 -14.71
C THR A 20 5.71 -9.89 -14.58
N LYS A 21 4.97 -10.13 -15.65
CA LYS A 21 3.51 -10.34 -15.62
C LYS A 21 3.20 -11.80 -15.84
N PHE A 22 2.07 -12.22 -15.32
CA PHE A 22 1.49 -13.49 -15.69
C PHE A 22 0.73 -13.39 -17.00
N GLU A 23 0.92 -14.40 -17.84
CA GLU A 23 0.19 -14.61 -19.08
C GLU A 23 -0.60 -15.92 -18.95
N PRO A 24 -1.94 -15.86 -18.73
CA PRO A 24 -2.75 -17.05 -18.66
C PRO A 24 -2.99 -17.62 -20.05
N ILE A 25 -3.02 -18.93 -20.13
CA ILE A 25 -3.67 -19.65 -21.22
C ILE A 25 -4.98 -20.18 -20.65
N LEU A 26 -6.09 -19.80 -21.28
CA LEU A 26 -7.43 -20.16 -20.83
C LEU A 26 -7.97 -21.36 -21.61
N ASN A 27 -8.80 -22.14 -20.94
CA ASN A 27 -9.70 -23.11 -21.55
C ASN A 27 -10.88 -22.38 -22.24
N PRO A 28 -11.65 -23.05 -23.11
CA PRO A 28 -12.86 -22.48 -23.71
C PRO A 28 -13.96 -22.09 -22.70
N ASP A 29 -13.90 -22.58 -21.46
CA ASP A 29 -14.82 -22.23 -20.37
C ASP A 29 -14.29 -21.07 -19.50
N ASP A 30 -13.33 -20.28 -20.01
CA ASP A 30 -12.63 -19.17 -19.35
C ASP A 30 -11.87 -19.55 -18.06
N THR A 31 -11.75 -20.85 -17.77
CA THR A 31 -10.90 -21.33 -16.67
C THR A 31 -9.44 -21.33 -17.08
N MET A 32 -8.55 -21.02 -16.15
CA MET A 32 -7.12 -21.06 -16.45
C MET A 32 -6.64 -22.51 -16.69
N LYS A 33 -5.99 -22.74 -17.83
CA LYS A 33 -5.38 -24.02 -18.23
C LYS A 33 -3.93 -24.13 -17.75
N GLU A 34 -3.14 -23.10 -18.04
CA GLU A 34 -1.74 -22.98 -17.67
C GLU A 34 -1.38 -21.50 -17.57
N SER A 35 -0.24 -21.20 -16.95
CA SER A 35 0.27 -19.85 -16.86
C SER A 35 1.78 -19.83 -16.95
N ARG A 36 2.31 -18.67 -17.35
CA ARG A 36 3.73 -18.39 -17.34
C ARG A 36 3.96 -16.95 -16.91
N ASN A 37 5.07 -16.73 -16.22
CA ASN A 37 5.59 -15.39 -15.99
C ASN A 37 6.39 -14.97 -17.23
N VAL A 38 6.04 -13.82 -17.81
CA VAL A 38 6.76 -13.20 -18.92
C VAL A 38 7.21 -11.80 -18.52
N PRO A 39 8.34 -11.29 -19.03
CA PRO A 39 8.76 -9.92 -18.78
C PRO A 39 7.66 -8.91 -19.14
N ARG A 40 7.45 -7.90 -18.30
CA ARG A 40 6.59 -6.76 -18.65
C ARG A 40 7.36 -5.80 -19.52
N ALA A 41 6.68 -5.17 -20.47
CA ALA A 41 7.27 -4.04 -21.17
C ALA A 41 7.30 -2.85 -20.22
N ILE A 42 8.41 -2.09 -20.21
CA ILE A 42 8.58 -0.89 -19.38
C ILE A 42 7.37 0.06 -19.44
N PRO A 43 6.83 0.44 -20.62
CA PRO A 43 5.65 1.32 -20.69
C PRO A 43 4.42 0.77 -19.99
N GLU A 44 4.27 -0.55 -19.91
CA GLU A 44 3.17 -1.21 -19.19
C GLU A 44 3.32 -1.05 -17.68
N ILE A 45 4.55 -1.16 -17.17
CA ILE A 45 4.87 -0.99 -15.74
C ILE A 45 4.66 0.47 -15.33
N GLU A 46 5.22 1.40 -16.10
CA GLU A 46 5.06 2.85 -15.92
C GLU A 46 3.57 3.22 -15.83
N THR A 47 2.79 2.79 -16.83
CA THR A 47 1.36 3.10 -16.90
C THR A 47 0.61 2.49 -15.71
N THR A 48 0.95 1.27 -15.29
CA THR A 48 0.35 0.66 -14.10
C THR A 48 0.63 1.49 -12.83
N ILE A 49 1.90 1.79 -12.54
CA ILE A 49 2.31 2.51 -11.34
C ILE A 49 1.64 3.88 -11.26
N VAL A 50 1.67 4.63 -12.37
CA VAL A 50 1.08 5.97 -12.44
C VAL A 50 -0.42 5.93 -12.23
N ASN A 51 -1.13 4.96 -12.83
CA ASN A 51 -2.59 4.92 -12.77
C ASN A 51 -3.14 4.34 -11.46
N ASP A 52 -2.45 3.40 -10.83
CA ASP A 52 -2.79 2.95 -9.47
C ASP A 52 -2.61 4.10 -8.47
N THR A 53 -1.50 4.83 -8.60
CA THR A 53 -1.21 6.01 -7.77
C THR A 53 -2.23 7.13 -8.02
N ASN A 54 -2.61 7.37 -9.28
CA ASN A 54 -3.63 8.36 -9.64
C ASN A 54 -4.96 8.11 -8.91
N ARG A 55 -5.35 6.83 -8.77
CA ARG A 55 -6.56 6.41 -8.04
C ARG A 55 -6.42 6.62 -6.55
N VAL A 56 -5.27 6.29 -5.95
CA VAL A 56 -5.03 6.54 -4.52
C VAL A 56 -5.07 8.04 -4.21
N ILE A 57 -4.45 8.88 -5.03
CA ILE A 57 -4.49 10.34 -4.86
C ILE A 57 -5.94 10.86 -4.93
N ALA A 58 -6.75 10.35 -5.86
CA ALA A 58 -8.18 10.68 -5.92
C ALA A 58 -8.94 10.28 -4.65
N ILE A 59 -8.59 9.15 -4.05
CA ILE A 59 -9.17 8.71 -2.78
C ILE A 59 -8.74 9.65 -1.65
N PHE A 60 -7.46 10.00 -1.58
CA PHE A 60 -6.92 10.93 -0.58
C PHE A 60 -7.56 12.32 -0.67
N ASN A 61 -7.88 12.80 -1.87
CA ASN A 61 -8.60 14.05 -2.08
C ASN A 61 -10.12 13.94 -1.83
N GLY A 62 -10.66 12.74 -1.63
CA GLY A 62 -12.10 12.52 -1.47
C GLY A 62 -12.91 12.61 -2.78
N GLU A 63 -12.22 12.60 -3.94
CA GLU A 63 -12.80 12.73 -5.28
C GLU A 63 -13.38 11.40 -5.80
N LEU A 64 -12.86 10.27 -5.30
CA LEU A 64 -13.29 8.93 -5.69
C LEU A 64 -14.00 8.22 -4.54
N THR A 65 -15.31 7.99 -4.68
CA THR A 65 -16.12 7.37 -3.62
C THR A 65 -16.51 5.92 -3.87
N LYS A 66 -16.27 5.40 -5.09
CA LYS A 66 -16.54 4.01 -5.48
C LYS A 66 -15.36 3.47 -6.28
N SER A 67 -14.70 2.45 -5.75
CA SER A 67 -13.49 1.88 -6.35
C SER A 67 -13.21 0.51 -5.73
N PRO A 68 -12.68 -0.46 -6.49
CA PRO A 68 -12.23 -1.73 -5.91
C PRO A 68 -11.00 -1.58 -4.99
N HIS A 69 -10.43 -0.38 -4.91
CA HIS A 69 -9.33 -0.03 -4.00
C HIS A 69 -9.81 0.12 -2.55
N PHE A 70 -11.09 0.43 -2.33
CA PHE A 70 -11.67 0.35 -0.98
C PHE A 70 -11.92 -1.11 -0.62
N ILE A 71 -11.69 -1.48 0.65
CA ILE A 71 -11.97 -2.87 1.10
C ILE A 71 -13.42 -3.29 0.83
N ASP A 72 -14.36 -2.34 0.97
CA ASP A 72 -15.81 -2.54 0.78
C ASP A 72 -16.28 -2.09 -0.63
N GLY A 73 -15.36 -1.74 -1.53
CA GLY A 73 -15.67 -1.25 -2.87
C GLY A 73 -16.17 0.20 -2.93
N LYS A 74 -16.30 0.88 -1.79
CA LYS A 74 -16.72 2.28 -1.68
C LYS A 74 -16.13 2.94 -0.43
N SER A 75 -16.02 4.26 -0.47
CA SER A 75 -15.65 5.08 0.68
C SER A 75 -16.69 4.94 1.79
N ARG A 76 -16.21 4.79 3.02
CA ARG A 76 -17.02 4.79 4.25
C ARG A 76 -17.26 6.21 4.74
N TYR A 77 -16.29 7.09 4.52
CA TYR A 77 -16.35 8.49 4.95
C TYR A 77 -16.25 9.44 3.74
N PRO A 78 -16.95 10.59 3.78
CA PRO A 78 -16.80 11.62 2.76
C PRO A 78 -15.57 12.48 3.02
N GLY A 79 -15.07 13.13 1.96
CA GLY A 79 -14.03 14.15 2.05
C GLY A 79 -12.60 13.60 2.03
N SER A 80 -11.63 14.52 2.13
CA SER A 80 -10.21 14.20 2.05
C SER A 80 -9.73 13.40 3.25
N VAL A 81 -8.65 12.64 3.05
CA VAL A 81 -7.93 11.90 4.08
C VAL A 81 -6.93 12.85 4.76
N ASP A 82 -6.90 12.85 6.10
CA ASP A 82 -5.97 13.66 6.90
C ASP A 82 -4.60 12.97 7.07
N ALA A 83 -4.60 11.64 7.22
CA ALA A 83 -3.41 10.85 7.49
C ALA A 83 -3.49 9.47 6.82
N CYS A 84 -2.35 8.91 6.45
CA CYS A 84 -2.27 7.56 5.90
C CYS A 84 -1.32 6.68 6.72
N ILE A 85 -1.80 5.50 7.10
CA ILE A 85 -1.04 4.45 7.77
C ILE A 85 -0.70 3.40 6.71
N TYR A 86 0.55 3.37 6.26
CA TYR A 86 1.07 2.39 5.31
C TYR A 86 1.45 1.10 6.05
N LEU A 87 0.98 -0.03 5.53
CA LEU A 87 1.18 -1.34 6.16
C LEU A 87 2.39 -2.09 5.61
N ASP A 88 3.08 -2.77 6.52
CA ASP A 88 4.27 -3.59 6.23
C ASP A 88 5.45 -2.76 5.64
N LYS A 89 6.59 -3.42 5.48
CA LYS A 89 7.79 -2.85 4.84
C LYS A 89 7.58 -2.61 3.34
N SER A 90 6.67 -3.33 2.68
CA SER A 90 6.48 -3.21 1.22
C SER A 90 5.61 -2.02 0.79
N ALA A 91 4.80 -1.43 1.68
CA ALA A 91 4.08 -0.19 1.37
C ALA A 91 4.96 1.08 1.52
N ARG A 92 6.23 0.96 1.94
CA ARG A 92 7.14 2.11 2.04
C ARG A 92 7.49 2.72 0.68
N PRO A 93 7.92 1.93 -0.33
CA PRO A 93 8.02 2.44 -1.69
C PRO A 93 6.72 3.06 -2.22
N VAL A 94 5.56 2.51 -1.85
CA VAL A 94 4.27 3.10 -2.24
C VAL A 94 4.10 4.52 -1.71
N CYS A 95 4.45 4.79 -0.46
CA CYS A 95 4.40 6.15 0.10
C CYS A 95 5.25 7.13 -0.72
N ASP A 96 6.45 6.72 -1.10
CA ASP A 96 7.37 7.52 -1.92
C ASP A 96 6.83 7.73 -3.36
N ILE A 97 6.32 6.69 -4.00
CA ILE A 97 5.65 6.79 -5.32
C ILE A 97 4.50 7.80 -5.26
N VAL A 98 3.64 7.71 -4.24
CA VAL A 98 2.50 8.63 -4.09
C VAL A 98 3.00 10.06 -3.84
N ALA A 99 4.06 10.24 -3.06
CA ALA A 99 4.64 11.56 -2.79
C ALA A 99 5.27 12.19 -4.03
N GLN A 100 6.07 11.42 -4.79
CA GLN A 100 6.76 11.88 -6.00
C GLN A 100 5.78 12.20 -7.13
N LEU A 101 4.69 11.44 -7.25
CA LEU A 101 3.65 11.68 -8.24
C LEU A 101 2.56 12.66 -7.76
N TRP A 102 2.64 13.14 -6.50
CA TRP A 102 1.59 13.99 -5.92
C TRP A 102 1.41 15.25 -6.75
N SER A 103 2.46 16.01 -7.03
CA SER A 103 2.35 17.28 -7.79
C SER A 103 1.84 17.08 -9.21
N SER A 104 2.18 15.95 -9.84
CA SER A 104 1.80 15.65 -11.22
C SER A 104 0.35 15.21 -11.34
N LEU A 105 -0.15 14.48 -10.33
CA LEU A 105 -1.45 13.82 -10.38
C LEU A 105 -2.50 14.54 -9.54
N SER A 106 -2.13 15.17 -8.42
CA SER A 106 -3.02 16.04 -7.66
C SER A 106 -3.44 17.21 -8.55
N ALA A 107 -4.72 17.56 -8.45
CA ALA A 107 -5.33 18.51 -9.35
C ALA A 107 -4.98 19.94 -8.91
N THR A 108 -4.91 20.17 -7.59
CA THR A 108 -4.70 21.51 -7.04
C THR A 108 -3.44 21.61 -6.18
N SER A 109 -2.83 22.80 -6.20
CA SER A 109 -1.76 23.15 -5.26
C SER A 109 -2.23 23.26 -3.80
N SER A 110 -3.55 23.16 -3.55
CA SER A 110 -4.13 23.11 -2.21
C SER A 110 -4.41 21.67 -1.72
N ASP A 111 -4.21 20.66 -2.57
CA ASP A 111 -4.41 19.26 -2.20
C ASP A 111 -3.39 18.88 -1.12
N HIS A 112 -3.90 18.56 0.06
CA HIS A 112 -3.08 18.19 1.21
C HIS A 112 -2.62 16.73 1.07
N PHE A 113 -1.32 16.51 0.93
CA PHE A 113 -0.75 15.18 1.05
C PHE A 113 -0.98 14.65 2.48
N PRO A 114 -1.70 13.52 2.67
CA PRO A 114 -1.99 13.00 3.99
C PRO A 114 -0.71 12.71 4.78
N SER A 115 -0.72 13.01 6.07
CA SER A 115 0.46 12.75 6.92
C SER A 115 0.78 11.24 6.94
N PRO A 116 1.96 10.80 6.48
CA PRO A 116 2.29 9.38 6.36
C PRO A 116 2.79 8.81 7.70
N SER A 117 2.48 7.55 7.96
CA SER A 117 3.02 6.75 9.06
C SER A 117 3.09 5.28 8.65
N PHE A 118 3.89 4.47 9.35
CA PHE A 118 4.18 3.09 8.97
C PHE A 118 4.00 2.14 10.15
N LEU A 119 3.26 1.04 9.93
CA LEU A 119 3.13 -0.05 10.89
C LEU A 119 3.45 -1.37 10.18
N ASN A 120 4.31 -2.20 10.77
CA ASN A 120 4.58 -3.55 10.32
C ASN A 120 3.49 -4.49 10.86
N ILE A 121 2.37 -4.53 10.13
CA ILE A 121 1.26 -5.44 10.33
C ILE A 121 1.12 -6.27 9.08
N ASP A 122 1.47 -7.56 9.17
CA ASP A 122 1.31 -8.54 8.10
C ASP A 122 0.35 -9.66 8.54
N LYS A 123 -0.38 -10.23 7.58
CA LYS A 123 -1.34 -11.31 7.87
C LYS A 123 -0.68 -12.55 8.48
N GLU A 124 0.57 -12.88 8.16
CA GLU A 124 1.15 -14.17 8.51
C GLU A 124 1.40 -14.26 10.01
N PHE A 125 2.12 -13.27 10.55
CA PHE A 125 2.42 -13.19 11.97
C PHE A 125 1.15 -13.09 12.82
N PHE A 126 0.22 -12.24 12.42
CA PHE A 126 -0.98 -11.99 13.23
C PHE A 126 -1.99 -13.14 13.11
N ALA A 127 -2.15 -13.76 11.94
CA ALA A 127 -2.98 -14.97 11.80
C ALA A 127 -2.42 -16.13 12.63
N ALA A 128 -1.09 -16.30 12.66
CA ALA A 128 -0.45 -17.27 13.54
C ALA A 128 -0.74 -16.98 15.02
N SER A 129 -0.69 -15.71 15.43
CA SER A 129 -1.01 -15.27 16.79
C SER A 129 -2.48 -15.51 17.20
N MET A 130 -3.39 -15.60 16.22
CA MET A 130 -4.80 -15.98 16.43
C MET A 130 -5.02 -17.51 16.42
N GLY A 131 -3.97 -18.31 16.25
CA GLY A 131 -4.06 -19.78 16.18
C GLY A 131 -4.37 -20.35 14.77
N ASN A 132 -4.36 -19.52 13.73
CA ASN A 132 -4.69 -19.94 12.35
C ASN A 132 -3.50 -20.57 11.59
N ILE A 133 -2.81 -21.55 12.20
CA ILE A 133 -1.52 -22.07 11.71
C ILE A 133 -1.64 -22.80 10.36
N LYS A 134 -2.78 -23.41 10.07
CA LYS A 134 -2.96 -24.21 8.83
C LYS A 134 -3.19 -23.38 7.58
N ASN A 135 -3.66 -22.13 7.72
CA ASN A 135 -4.07 -21.26 6.61
C ASN A 135 -3.42 -19.87 6.69
N ILE A 136 -2.20 -19.78 7.26
CA ILE A 136 -1.48 -18.50 7.49
C ILE A 136 -1.34 -17.66 6.22
N GLN A 137 -1.12 -18.32 5.07
CA GLN A 137 -0.88 -17.67 3.78
C GLN A 137 -2.13 -17.00 3.18
N LYS A 138 -3.32 -17.55 3.48
CA LYS A 138 -4.60 -17.08 2.97
C LYS A 138 -5.69 -17.33 4.03
N PRO A 139 -5.66 -16.61 5.16
CA PRO A 139 -6.66 -16.79 6.19
C PRO A 139 -8.01 -16.31 5.66
N ASP A 140 -9.07 -17.03 6.03
CA ASP A 140 -10.44 -16.59 5.72
C ASP A 140 -10.73 -15.32 6.52
N ILE A 141 -11.07 -14.24 5.81
CA ILE A 141 -11.39 -12.93 6.40
C ILE A 141 -12.46 -13.06 7.49
N LYS A 142 -13.44 -13.97 7.31
CA LYS A 142 -14.53 -14.20 8.28
C LYS A 142 -14.04 -14.80 9.60
N ASN A 143 -12.86 -15.40 9.60
CA ASN A 143 -12.24 -16.00 10.77
C ASN A 143 -11.18 -15.07 11.41
N ILE A 144 -11.00 -13.86 10.89
CA ILE A 144 -10.11 -12.85 11.47
C ILE A 144 -10.81 -12.18 12.64
N ASP A 145 -10.27 -12.40 13.82
CA ASP A 145 -10.76 -11.86 15.07
C ASP A 145 -9.56 -11.65 16.02
N ILE A 146 -9.16 -10.39 16.19
CA ILE A 146 -8.01 -10.04 17.04
C ILE A 146 -8.21 -10.43 18.50
N ASP A 147 -9.45 -10.62 18.97
CA ASP A 147 -9.73 -11.03 20.35
C ASP A 147 -9.36 -12.51 20.61
N ARG A 148 -8.96 -13.26 19.57
CA ARG A 148 -8.35 -14.60 19.69
C ARG A 148 -6.87 -14.57 20.03
N ILE A 149 -6.21 -13.41 19.89
CA ILE A 149 -4.81 -13.25 20.30
C ILE A 149 -4.77 -13.31 21.84
N ASP A 150 -3.70 -13.89 22.41
CA ASP A 150 -3.48 -13.87 23.86
C ASP A 150 -3.66 -12.44 24.41
N PRO A 151 -4.51 -12.20 25.43
CA PRO A 151 -4.84 -10.85 25.87
C PRO A 151 -3.65 -9.98 26.26
N ARG A 152 -2.59 -10.58 26.84
CA ARG A 152 -1.38 -9.83 27.20
C ARG A 152 -0.60 -9.41 25.95
N LEU A 153 -0.54 -10.30 24.96
CA LEU A 153 0.10 -10.00 23.68
C LEU A 153 -0.70 -8.97 22.87
N LEU A 154 -2.02 -9.09 22.85
CA LEU A 154 -2.90 -8.11 22.22
C LEU A 154 -2.71 -6.72 22.84
N ASN A 155 -2.68 -6.62 24.18
CA ASN A 155 -2.45 -5.36 24.88
C ASN A 155 -1.12 -4.71 24.46
N LYS A 156 -0.04 -5.49 24.37
CA LYS A 156 1.25 -5.01 23.86
C LYS A 156 1.15 -4.44 22.46
N PHE A 157 0.47 -5.12 21.54
CA PHE A 157 0.30 -4.63 20.18
C PHE A 157 -0.49 -3.33 20.13
N VAL A 158 -1.66 -3.26 20.79
CA VAL A 158 -2.51 -2.07 20.72
C VAL A 158 -1.90 -0.88 21.47
N ALA A 159 -1.20 -1.10 22.59
CA ALA A 159 -0.47 -0.05 23.30
C ALA A 159 0.71 0.46 22.46
N SER A 160 1.42 -0.43 21.77
CA SER A 160 2.49 -0.06 20.83
C SER A 160 1.96 0.80 19.69
N ILE A 161 0.84 0.41 19.06
CA ILE A 161 0.19 1.21 18.01
C ILE A 161 -0.21 2.58 18.57
N ARG A 162 -0.89 2.62 19.72
CA ARG A 162 -1.35 3.87 20.34
C ARG A 162 -0.18 4.83 20.61
N SER A 163 0.94 4.32 21.11
CA SER A 163 2.14 5.14 21.38
C SER A 163 2.68 5.86 20.14
N GLN A 164 2.45 5.31 18.93
CA GLN A 164 2.88 5.93 17.67
C GLN A 164 2.08 7.17 17.31
N TYR A 165 0.93 7.38 17.94
CA TYR A 165 0.03 8.49 17.64
C TYR A 165 -0.20 9.42 18.83
N LEU A 166 0.65 9.35 19.86
CA LEU A 166 0.69 10.37 20.90
C LEU A 166 1.42 11.62 20.40
N SER A 167 1.06 12.79 20.92
CA SER A 167 1.81 14.03 20.68
C SER A 167 3.25 13.90 21.21
N PRO A 168 4.23 14.67 20.68
CA PRO A 168 5.59 14.69 21.23
C PRO A 168 5.65 15.05 22.73
N GLU A 169 4.71 15.89 23.19
CA GLU A 169 4.57 16.31 24.59
C GLU A 169 4.09 15.13 25.45
N ASP A 170 2.96 14.51 25.07
CA ASP A 170 2.39 13.38 25.82
C ASP A 170 3.34 12.18 25.86
N LEU A 171 4.03 11.90 24.74
CA LEU A 171 4.99 10.81 24.66
C LEU A 171 6.13 10.95 25.68
N LYS A 172 6.54 12.18 26.02
CA LYS A 172 7.59 12.41 27.04
C LYS A 172 7.12 11.99 28.43
N GLU A 173 5.85 12.19 28.73
CA GLU A 173 5.24 11.88 30.03
C GLU A 173 4.95 10.39 30.24
N VAL A 174 4.88 9.60 29.15
CA VAL A 174 4.61 8.15 29.26
C VAL A 174 5.66 7.42 30.12
N ASN A 175 5.24 6.68 31.13
CA ASN A 175 6.11 5.80 31.90
C ASN A 175 6.47 4.55 31.07
N GLU A 176 7.73 4.41 30.66
CA GLU A 176 8.20 3.26 29.85
C GLU A 176 8.06 1.91 30.58
N ASP A 177 8.19 1.89 31.91
CA ASP A 177 8.11 0.66 32.71
C ASP A 177 6.67 0.12 32.79
N ASN A 178 5.67 0.95 32.49
CA ASN A 178 4.25 0.60 32.54
C ASN A 178 3.48 1.12 31.30
N PHE A 179 4.16 1.23 30.16
CA PHE A 179 3.59 1.91 29.00
C PHE A 179 2.31 1.24 28.48
N GLU A 180 2.18 -0.09 28.66
CA GLU A 180 1.02 -0.88 28.24
C GLU A 180 -0.30 -0.35 28.84
N GLU A 181 -0.23 0.27 30.01
CA GLU A 181 -1.37 0.91 30.69
C GLU A 181 -1.34 2.44 30.56
N ASP A 182 -0.16 3.06 30.59
CA ASP A 182 -0.04 4.51 30.69
C ASP A 182 -0.39 5.27 29.39
N VAL A 183 -0.16 4.66 28.23
CA VAL A 183 -0.49 5.30 26.92
C VAL A 183 -1.98 5.60 26.76
N TRP A 184 -2.85 4.95 27.52
CA TRP A 184 -4.30 5.15 27.47
C TRP A 184 -4.76 6.45 28.14
N ASN A 185 -3.90 7.09 28.95
CA ASN A 185 -4.21 8.33 29.65
C ASN A 185 -4.15 9.58 28.75
N TYR A 186 -3.60 9.44 27.54
CA TYR A 186 -3.33 10.55 26.63
C TYR A 186 -4.19 10.44 25.36
N PRO A 187 -4.69 11.55 24.79
CA PRO A 187 -5.38 11.52 23.50
C PRO A 187 -4.42 11.16 22.36
N THR A 188 -4.96 10.74 21.22
CA THR A 188 -4.12 10.54 20.02
C THR A 188 -4.28 11.71 19.05
N VAL A 189 -3.24 11.98 18.25
CA VAL A 189 -3.27 13.01 17.20
C VAL A 189 -4.20 12.64 16.03
N LEU A 190 -4.69 11.40 16.00
CA LEU A 190 -5.63 10.89 14.99
C LEU A 190 -7.09 10.92 15.46
N ASP A 191 -7.36 11.31 16.70
CA ASP A 191 -8.73 11.40 17.23
C ASP A 191 -9.56 12.38 16.36
N GLY A 192 -10.69 11.90 15.83
CA GLY A 192 -11.60 12.66 14.94
C GLY A 192 -11.14 12.80 13.49
N LYS A 193 -9.98 12.26 13.12
CA LYS A 193 -9.40 12.36 11.78
C LYS A 193 -9.93 11.30 10.82
N HIS A 194 -9.95 11.62 9.53
CA HIS A 194 -10.14 10.64 8.45
C HIS A 194 -8.79 10.02 8.10
N VAL A 195 -8.62 8.74 8.42
CA VAL A 195 -7.33 8.06 8.34
C VAL A 195 -7.43 6.89 7.36
N ALA A 196 -6.68 6.97 6.27
CA ALA A 196 -6.52 5.83 5.37
C ALA A 196 -5.58 4.80 6.00
N ILE A 197 -5.91 3.52 5.86
CA ILE A 197 -4.99 2.42 6.12
C ILE A 197 -4.69 1.80 4.76
N LEU A 198 -3.43 1.81 4.33
CA LEU A 198 -3.05 1.41 2.98
C LEU A 198 -2.22 0.13 3.00
N ASP A 199 -2.73 -0.90 2.32
CA ASP A 199 -1.95 -2.08 1.92
C ASP A 199 -1.51 -1.94 0.45
N GLU A 200 -0.39 -2.55 0.10
CA GLU A 200 0.27 -2.36 -1.20
C GLU A 200 -0.57 -2.95 -2.35
N VAL A 201 -0.94 -4.23 -2.24
CA VAL A 201 -1.64 -4.96 -3.29
C VAL A 201 -2.82 -5.71 -2.72
N LYS A 202 -3.99 -5.55 -3.35
CA LYS A 202 -5.17 -6.34 -3.00
C LYS A 202 -4.93 -7.82 -3.28
N SER A 203 -5.05 -8.61 -2.21
CA SER A 203 -5.06 -10.06 -2.24
C SER A 203 -6.25 -10.55 -1.41
N SER A 204 -6.07 -11.39 -0.38
CA SER A 204 -7.18 -11.82 0.46
C SER A 204 -7.80 -10.72 1.33
N GLY A 205 -7.23 -9.52 1.39
CA GLY A 205 -7.63 -8.44 2.29
C GLY A 205 -7.43 -8.70 3.79
N ALA A 206 -6.83 -9.83 4.14
CA ALA A 206 -6.62 -10.23 5.53
C ALA A 206 -5.72 -9.26 6.30
N THR A 207 -4.60 -8.83 5.70
CA THR A 207 -3.67 -7.87 6.31
C THR A 207 -4.41 -6.58 6.69
N LEU A 208 -5.18 -6.04 5.75
CA LEU A 208 -5.92 -4.80 5.92
C LEU A 208 -7.04 -4.94 6.97
N THR A 209 -7.77 -6.06 7.00
CA THR A 209 -8.77 -6.35 8.05
C THR A 209 -8.13 -6.45 9.44
N ILE A 210 -6.97 -7.11 9.56
CA ILE A 210 -6.25 -7.24 10.84
C ILE A 210 -5.78 -5.86 11.31
N ALA A 211 -5.17 -5.09 10.42
CA ALA A 211 -4.69 -3.74 10.72
C ALA A 211 -5.85 -2.84 11.16
N GLU A 212 -6.97 -2.86 10.45
CA GLU A 212 -8.18 -2.13 10.82
C GLU A 212 -8.63 -2.46 12.24
N GLN A 213 -8.78 -3.75 12.59
CA GLN A 213 -9.21 -4.17 13.92
C GLN A 213 -8.23 -3.70 15.02
N LEU A 214 -6.92 -3.88 14.80
CA LEU A 214 -5.88 -3.49 15.77
C LEU A 214 -5.81 -1.97 15.96
N ILE A 215 -5.80 -1.20 14.87
CA ILE A 215 -5.73 0.26 14.90
C ILE A 215 -7.02 0.81 15.53
N ASN A 216 -8.19 0.28 15.17
CA ASN A 216 -9.45 0.70 15.76
C ASN A 216 -9.48 0.50 17.28
N ARG A 217 -8.95 -0.64 17.77
CA ARG A 217 -8.79 -0.90 19.22
C ARG A 217 -7.82 0.08 19.87
N ALA A 218 -6.66 0.34 19.25
CA ALA A 218 -5.64 1.26 19.76
C ALA A 218 -6.12 2.72 19.83
N LEU A 219 -6.94 3.15 18.86
CA LEU A 219 -7.53 4.49 18.78
C LEU A 219 -8.91 4.58 19.46
N GLN A 220 -9.37 3.50 20.10
CA GLN A 220 -10.67 3.44 20.81
C GLN A 220 -11.87 3.84 19.94
N GLY A 221 -11.81 3.57 18.62
CA GLY A 221 -12.87 3.96 17.68
C GLY A 221 -13.06 5.47 17.50
N LYS A 222 -12.07 6.29 17.86
CA LYS A 222 -12.15 7.76 17.74
C LYS A 222 -11.71 8.29 16.38
N ALA A 223 -11.04 7.49 15.55
CA ALA A 223 -10.64 7.85 14.20
C ALA A 223 -11.59 7.20 13.17
N ASN A 224 -11.80 7.89 12.05
CA ASN A 224 -12.58 7.39 10.92
C ASN A 224 -11.64 6.61 9.99
N LEU A 225 -11.60 5.28 10.13
CA LEU A 225 -10.64 4.43 9.42
C LEU A 225 -11.15 3.99 8.03
N GLU A 226 -10.39 4.34 6.99
CA GLU A 226 -10.66 4.00 5.60
C GLU A 226 -9.62 3.01 5.06
N PRO A 227 -9.86 1.70 5.17
CA PRO A 227 -8.98 0.67 4.64
C PRO A 227 -9.00 0.62 3.10
N ILE A 228 -7.85 0.84 2.48
CA ILE A 228 -7.65 0.86 1.03
C ILE A 228 -6.43 0.05 0.58
N TYR A 229 -6.39 -0.26 -0.72
CA TYR A 229 -5.24 -0.84 -1.42
C TYR A 229 -4.65 0.17 -2.40
N TRP A 230 -3.34 0.17 -2.60
CA TRP A 230 -2.73 0.95 -3.67
C TRP A 230 -2.97 0.32 -5.04
N SER A 231 -2.71 -0.97 -5.19
CA SER A 231 -2.94 -1.69 -6.44
C SER A 231 -4.00 -2.77 -6.29
N VAL A 232 -4.84 -2.94 -7.32
CA VAL A 232 -5.91 -3.94 -7.34
C VAL A 232 -5.78 -4.86 -8.56
N PRO A 233 -5.19 -6.06 -8.40
CA PRO A 233 -5.04 -6.99 -9.51
C PRO A 233 -6.38 -7.49 -10.02
N THR A 234 -6.38 -7.90 -11.29
CA THR A 234 -7.55 -8.54 -11.90
C THR A 234 -7.76 -9.94 -11.30
N LEU A 235 -8.99 -10.22 -10.88
CA LEU A 235 -9.39 -11.57 -10.45
C LEU A 235 -9.32 -12.56 -11.62
N LYS A 236 -8.76 -13.75 -11.39
CA LYS A 236 -8.76 -14.86 -12.34
C LYS A 236 -9.43 -16.09 -11.73
N THR A 237 -10.12 -16.87 -12.55
CA THR A 237 -10.86 -18.06 -12.10
C THR A 237 -10.10 -19.33 -12.47
N TRP A 238 -9.98 -20.23 -11.50
CA TRP A 238 -9.24 -21.48 -11.59
C TRP A 238 -10.18 -22.66 -11.37
N LYS A 239 -9.87 -23.79 -11.98
CA LYS A 239 -10.53 -25.06 -11.67
C LYS A 239 -9.72 -25.73 -10.56
N SER A 240 -10.31 -25.88 -9.37
CA SER A 240 -9.67 -26.61 -8.27
C SER A 240 -9.46 -28.08 -8.64
N GLU A 241 -8.64 -28.79 -7.85
CA GLU A 241 -8.49 -30.25 -7.98
C GLU A 241 -9.82 -31.00 -7.85
N SER A 242 -10.80 -30.42 -7.15
CA SER A 242 -12.17 -30.94 -7.02
C SER A 242 -13.12 -30.54 -8.16
N GLY A 243 -12.63 -29.84 -9.19
CA GLY A 243 -13.41 -29.38 -10.34
C GLY A 243 -14.26 -28.13 -10.10
N LEU A 244 -14.18 -27.53 -8.91
CA LEU A 244 -14.91 -26.31 -8.56
C LEU A 244 -14.20 -25.08 -9.13
N LEU A 245 -14.99 -24.09 -9.56
CA LEU A 245 -14.46 -22.79 -9.95
C LEU A 245 -14.13 -21.98 -8.70
N VAL A 246 -12.86 -21.64 -8.53
CA VAL A 246 -12.40 -20.79 -7.45
C VAL A 246 -11.86 -19.50 -8.07
N PRO A 247 -12.52 -18.35 -7.86
CA PRO A 247 -11.91 -17.07 -8.17
C PRO A 247 -10.75 -16.86 -7.18
N ASP A 248 -9.56 -16.57 -7.71
CA ASP A 248 -8.41 -16.21 -6.89
C ASP A 248 -7.85 -14.85 -7.31
N GLU A 249 -7.52 -14.04 -6.32
CA GLU A 249 -6.79 -12.79 -6.49
C GLU A 249 -5.32 -13.17 -6.63
N PHE A 250 -4.86 -13.38 -7.87
CA PHE A 250 -3.53 -13.90 -8.04
C PHE A 250 -2.50 -12.77 -8.02
N ALA A 251 -1.84 -12.63 -6.88
CA ALA A 251 -0.79 -11.66 -6.63
C ALA A 251 0.39 -11.78 -7.61
N ALA A 252 0.64 -12.92 -8.26
CA ALA A 252 1.75 -13.08 -9.20
C ALA A 252 1.65 -12.22 -10.47
N HIS A 253 0.49 -11.57 -10.71
CA HIS A 253 0.35 -10.56 -11.76
C HIS A 253 0.83 -9.16 -11.34
N TYR A 254 0.90 -8.91 -10.04
CA TYR A 254 1.08 -7.61 -9.41
C TYR A 254 1.91 -7.79 -8.14
N VAL A 255 3.04 -8.50 -8.25
CA VAL A 255 4.09 -8.40 -7.24
C VAL A 255 4.87 -7.15 -7.60
N PRO A 256 4.89 -6.12 -6.75
CA PRO A 256 5.60 -4.91 -7.09
C PRO A 256 7.08 -5.21 -7.30
N PRO A 257 7.75 -4.52 -8.23
CA PRO A 257 9.08 -4.92 -8.72
C PRO A 257 10.16 -4.96 -7.63
N TRP A 258 9.91 -4.29 -6.50
CA TRP A 258 10.79 -4.29 -5.32
C TRP A 258 10.48 -5.39 -4.31
N TYR A 259 9.40 -6.15 -4.49
CA TYR A 259 9.06 -7.23 -3.58
C TYR A 259 9.87 -8.48 -3.90
N ASP A 260 10.60 -8.95 -2.90
CA ASP A 260 11.34 -10.20 -2.90
C ASP A 260 10.95 -10.99 -1.64
N SER A 261 10.56 -12.26 -1.78
CA SER A 261 10.17 -13.09 -0.63
C SER A 261 11.36 -13.55 0.21
N ASP A 262 12.54 -13.60 -0.40
CA ASP A 262 13.72 -14.23 0.17
C ASP A 262 14.63 -13.20 0.87
N THR A 263 14.41 -11.90 0.62
CA THR A 263 15.13 -10.79 1.23
C THR A 263 14.24 -9.57 1.46
N SER A 264 14.60 -8.75 2.44
CA SER A 264 14.01 -7.42 2.68
C SER A 264 14.60 -6.31 1.81
N ASP A 265 15.59 -6.61 0.97
CA ASP A 265 16.17 -5.65 0.02
C ASP A 265 15.12 -5.07 -0.94
N GLY A 266 15.36 -3.85 -1.42
CA GLY A 266 14.40 -3.10 -2.25
C GLY A 266 13.30 -2.40 -1.45
N ARG A 267 13.24 -2.58 -0.12
CA ARG A 267 12.21 -1.99 0.75
C ARG A 267 12.72 -0.81 1.58
N TYR A 268 13.64 -0.06 1.02
CA TYR A 268 14.28 1.14 1.60
C TYR A 268 15.15 0.88 2.83
N GLY A 269 15.86 -0.25 2.83
CA GLY A 269 16.69 -0.64 3.97
C GLY A 269 15.86 -0.96 5.22
N ILE A 270 14.67 -1.53 5.05
CA ILE A 270 13.74 -1.82 6.14
C ILE A 270 13.60 -3.32 6.32
N ASP A 271 13.97 -3.77 7.50
CA ASP A 271 13.91 -5.17 7.89
C ASP A 271 12.62 -5.52 8.62
N GLU A 272 12.53 -6.78 9.03
CA GLU A 272 11.42 -7.28 9.84
C GLU A 272 11.35 -6.63 11.24
N ARG A 273 10.26 -6.90 11.94
CA ARG A 273 10.11 -6.57 13.35
C ARG A 273 11.19 -7.26 14.19
N SER A 274 11.95 -6.48 14.95
CA SER A 274 12.81 -6.97 16.02
C SER A 274 12.57 -6.15 17.29
N PRO A 275 11.68 -6.63 18.18
CA PRO A 275 11.42 -5.96 19.44
C PRO A 275 12.68 -5.75 20.29
N GLU A 276 13.62 -6.67 20.23
CA GLU A 276 14.89 -6.63 20.96
C GLU A 276 15.78 -5.49 20.47
N THR A 277 15.88 -5.32 19.15
CA THR A 277 16.66 -4.24 18.53
C THR A 277 16.04 -2.89 18.84
N LEU A 278 14.72 -2.75 18.63
CA LEU A 278 14.01 -1.48 18.86
C LEU A 278 13.94 -1.11 20.34
N ALA A 279 13.99 -2.07 21.27
CA ALA A 279 14.09 -1.79 22.70
C ALA A 279 15.37 -1.00 23.08
N GLN A 280 16.42 -1.07 22.25
CA GLN A 280 17.67 -0.36 22.44
C GLN A 280 17.72 0.98 21.67
N SER A 281 16.65 1.33 20.95
CA SER A 281 16.60 2.58 20.20
C SER A 281 16.76 3.80 21.10
N ARG A 282 17.39 4.86 20.56
CA ARG A 282 17.44 6.18 21.20
C ARG A 282 16.08 6.86 21.21
N SER A 283 15.21 6.54 20.25
CA SER A 283 13.85 7.07 20.15
C SER A 283 12.91 6.36 21.12
N LYS A 284 12.33 7.12 22.05
CA LYS A 284 11.28 6.62 22.94
C LYS A 284 10.08 6.07 22.15
N ARG A 285 9.70 6.75 21.06
CA ARG A 285 8.59 6.31 20.20
C ARG A 285 8.85 4.92 19.61
N GLU A 286 10.08 4.66 19.18
CA GLU A 286 10.46 3.35 18.65
C GLU A 286 10.50 2.27 19.73
N ARG A 287 11.06 2.60 20.91
CA ARG A 287 11.09 1.65 22.05
C ARG A 287 9.68 1.23 22.47
N LEU A 288 8.73 2.16 22.51
CA LEU A 288 7.33 1.88 22.83
C LEU A 288 6.59 1.18 21.67
N GLY A 289 6.96 1.47 20.42
CA GLY A 289 6.40 0.86 19.21
C GLY A 289 7.00 -0.49 18.81
N ARG A 290 7.95 -1.02 19.58
CA ARG A 290 8.85 -2.12 19.19
C ARG A 290 8.16 -3.41 18.72
N TYR A 291 6.91 -3.64 19.11
CA TYR A 291 6.15 -4.84 18.72
C TYR A 291 5.44 -4.71 17.37
N ILE A 292 5.40 -3.52 16.79
CA ILE A 292 4.62 -3.22 15.59
C ILE A 292 5.44 -2.49 14.52
N LEU A 293 6.63 -1.97 14.85
CA LEU A 293 7.48 -1.24 13.92
C LEU A 293 8.53 -2.15 13.29
N SER A 294 8.84 -1.92 12.01
CA SER A 294 10.02 -2.49 11.35
C SER A 294 11.32 -1.87 11.89
N VAL A 295 12.42 -2.60 11.78
CA VAL A 295 13.77 -2.06 11.99
C VAL A 295 14.24 -1.33 10.73
N THR A 296 14.83 -0.15 10.91
CA THR A 296 15.51 0.57 9.82
C THR A 296 16.99 0.26 9.89
N ARG A 297 17.59 -0.14 8.76
CA ARG A 297 19.04 -0.34 8.63
C ARG A 297 19.75 1.01 8.66
N ASP A 298 21.01 1.00 9.08
CA ASP A 298 21.88 2.17 9.00
C ASP A 298 22.22 2.52 7.54
N GLU A 299 22.25 1.52 6.65
CA GLU A 299 22.56 1.67 5.23
C GLU A 299 21.47 1.06 4.35
N MET A 300 21.12 1.75 3.27
CA MET A 300 20.19 1.25 2.26
C MET A 300 20.89 0.27 1.33
N ASP A 301 20.20 -0.82 0.99
CA ASP A 301 20.69 -1.77 0.00
C ASP A 301 20.64 -1.19 -1.43
N LYS A 302 21.43 -1.76 -2.34
CA LYS A 302 21.50 -1.29 -3.72
C LYS A 302 20.16 -1.34 -4.44
N LYS A 303 19.33 -2.38 -4.23
CA LYS A 303 18.01 -2.46 -4.86
C LYS A 303 17.15 -1.27 -4.40
N SER A 304 17.17 -0.93 -3.13
CA SER A 304 16.43 0.25 -2.64
C SER A 304 16.88 1.56 -3.29
N LEU A 305 18.17 1.75 -3.51
CA LEU A 305 18.70 2.93 -4.20
C LEU A 305 18.31 2.96 -5.69
N ASP A 306 18.38 1.80 -6.35
CA ASP A 306 17.97 1.64 -7.74
C ASP A 306 16.44 1.87 -7.89
N LEU A 307 15.64 1.49 -6.89
CA LEU A 307 14.19 1.74 -6.88
C LEU A 307 13.86 3.23 -6.77
N ILE A 308 14.54 3.96 -5.88
CA ILE A 308 14.37 5.42 -5.75
C ILE A 308 14.63 6.09 -7.10
N HIS A 309 15.73 5.74 -7.75
CA HIS A 309 16.07 6.26 -9.07
C HIS A 309 14.97 5.96 -10.10
N ASP A 310 14.48 4.72 -10.15
CA ASP A 310 13.43 4.33 -11.08
C ASP A 310 12.10 5.08 -10.82
N ILE A 311 11.77 5.39 -9.56
CA ILE A 311 10.58 6.17 -9.20
C ILE A 311 10.76 7.65 -9.58
N GLU A 312 11.93 8.23 -9.37
CA GLU A 312 12.26 9.59 -9.80
C GLU A 312 12.11 9.74 -11.33
N GLU A 313 12.61 8.76 -12.09
CA GLU A 313 12.46 8.73 -13.55
C GLU A 313 10.99 8.58 -13.97
N ILE A 314 10.19 7.74 -13.30
CA ILE A 314 8.74 7.67 -13.54
C ILE A 314 8.07 9.03 -13.30
N ALA A 315 8.42 9.71 -12.21
CA ALA A 315 7.84 11.00 -11.86
C ALA A 315 8.18 12.07 -12.90
N GLU A 316 9.46 12.19 -13.29
CA GLU A 316 9.91 13.12 -14.34
C GLU A 316 9.20 12.86 -15.66
N ARG A 317 9.08 11.58 -16.06
CA ARG A 317 8.40 11.20 -17.30
C ARG A 317 6.90 11.46 -17.23
N THR A 318 6.30 11.33 -16.05
CA THR A 318 4.89 11.68 -15.83
C THR A 318 4.68 13.19 -15.93
N ASP A 319 5.56 14.01 -15.35
CA ASP A 319 5.51 15.47 -15.46
C ASP A 319 5.66 15.96 -16.90
N ASN A 320 6.47 15.27 -17.70
CA ASN A 320 6.71 15.57 -19.11
C ASN A 320 5.67 14.93 -20.06
N ASP A 321 4.54 14.46 -19.54
CA ASP A 321 3.46 13.80 -20.30
C ASP A 321 3.94 12.63 -21.19
N ARG A 322 5.01 11.94 -20.78
CA ARG A 322 5.55 10.75 -21.47
C ARG A 322 4.85 9.46 -21.07
N ILE A 323 4.19 9.45 -19.91
CA ILE A 323 3.40 8.33 -19.40
C ILE A 323 1.93 8.74 -19.41
N ALA A 324 1.07 7.87 -19.95
CA ALA A 324 -0.34 8.14 -20.06
C ALA A 324 -1.04 8.06 -18.69
N VAL A 325 -1.64 9.18 -18.27
CA VAL A 325 -2.55 9.25 -17.13
C VAL A 325 -3.98 9.00 -17.62
N MET A 326 -4.56 7.89 -17.19
CA MET A 326 -5.90 7.48 -17.60
C MET A 326 -6.98 8.17 -16.74
N PRO A 327 -8.15 8.48 -17.34
CA PRO A 327 -9.31 8.92 -16.58
C PRO A 327 -9.74 7.89 -15.53
N ILE A 328 -10.18 8.36 -14.36
CA ILE A 328 -10.53 7.50 -13.24
C ILE A 328 -11.98 7.04 -13.37
N ILE A 329 -12.17 5.77 -13.75
CA ILE A 329 -13.49 5.13 -13.78
C ILE A 329 -14.11 5.18 -12.39
N GLY A 330 -15.33 5.74 -12.29
CA GLY A 330 -16.10 5.86 -11.05
C GLY A 330 -16.05 7.26 -10.40
N MET A 331 -15.19 8.14 -10.91
CA MET A 331 -15.16 9.55 -10.51
C MET A 331 -16.25 10.36 -11.23
N ASP A 332 -16.75 11.42 -10.58
CA ASP A 332 -17.67 12.36 -11.21
C ASP A 332 -17.06 12.99 -12.48
N ILE A 333 -17.88 13.19 -13.51
CA ILE A 333 -17.40 13.65 -14.81
C ILE A 333 -16.90 15.09 -14.78
N GLU A 334 -17.51 15.96 -13.99
CA GLU A 334 -17.06 17.35 -13.85
C GLU A 334 -15.75 17.40 -13.08
N GLU A 335 -15.59 16.53 -12.09
CA GLU A 335 -14.34 16.35 -11.36
C GLU A 335 -13.21 15.85 -12.28
N GLN A 336 -13.47 14.85 -13.12
CA GLN A 336 -12.49 14.38 -14.11
C GLN A 336 -12.08 15.50 -15.08
N LYS A 337 -13.04 16.28 -15.60
CA LYS A 337 -12.75 17.41 -16.49
C LYS A 337 -11.90 18.47 -15.80
N ARG A 338 -12.19 18.76 -14.53
CA ARG A 338 -11.43 19.70 -13.69
C ARG A 338 -9.97 19.26 -13.59
N ARG A 339 -9.71 18.00 -13.17
CA ARG A 339 -8.36 17.44 -13.06
C ARG A 339 -7.57 17.52 -14.38
N ILE A 340 -8.21 17.14 -15.48
CA ILE A 340 -7.60 17.22 -16.82
C ILE A 340 -7.25 18.67 -17.17
N SER A 341 -8.18 19.60 -16.93
CA SER A 341 -7.97 21.01 -17.24
C SER A 341 -6.81 21.62 -16.45
N GLU A 342 -6.73 21.31 -15.16
CA GLU A 342 -5.72 21.83 -14.26
C GLU A 342 -4.33 21.26 -14.57
N ARG A 343 -4.23 19.96 -14.84
CA ARG A 343 -2.97 19.31 -15.23
C ARG A 343 -2.37 19.96 -16.48
N TYR A 344 -3.17 20.12 -17.54
CA TYR A 344 -2.70 20.71 -18.79
C TYR A 344 -2.74 22.24 -18.79
N LYS A 345 -3.20 22.87 -17.70
CA LYS A 345 -3.36 24.33 -17.55
C LYS A 345 -4.18 24.94 -18.71
N MET A 346 -5.19 24.22 -19.19
CA MET A 346 -6.04 24.59 -20.32
C MET A 346 -7.49 24.19 -20.05
N PRO A 347 -8.49 24.92 -20.58
CA PRO A 347 -9.88 24.49 -20.47
C PRO A 347 -10.09 23.12 -21.12
N PHE A 348 -10.90 22.24 -20.52
CA PHE A 348 -11.21 20.92 -21.07
C PHE A 348 -11.70 20.97 -22.53
N SER A 349 -12.46 22.00 -22.90
CA SER A 349 -12.95 22.23 -24.28
C SER A 349 -11.83 22.35 -25.31
N ASP A 350 -10.67 22.84 -24.88
CA ASP A 350 -9.54 23.18 -25.74
C ASP A 350 -8.53 22.01 -25.80
N ILE A 351 -8.65 21.05 -24.88
CA ILE A 351 -7.80 19.85 -24.79
C ILE A 351 -8.27 18.78 -25.77
N ILE A 352 -9.59 18.53 -25.90
CA ILE A 352 -10.10 17.47 -26.79
C ILE A 352 -9.65 17.64 -28.26
N PRO A 353 -9.70 18.84 -28.86
CA PRO A 353 -9.19 19.04 -30.22
C PRO A 353 -7.66 18.89 -30.35
N ALA A 354 -6.91 19.04 -29.26
CA ALA A 354 -5.45 18.92 -29.25
C ALA A 354 -4.97 17.46 -29.08
N LEU A 355 -5.87 16.54 -28.69
CA LEU A 355 -5.60 15.10 -28.53
C LEU A 355 -6.08 14.25 -29.72
N GLN A 356 -6.80 14.84 -30.68
CA GLN A 356 -7.16 14.24 -31.97
C GLN A 356 -6.08 14.51 -33.01
#